data_AF-A0A7C7TF66-F1
#
_entry.id   AF-A0A7C7TF66-F1
#
_cell.length_a   1.000
_cell.length_b   1.000
_cell.length_c   1.000
_cell.angle_alpha   90.00
_cell.angle_beta   90.00
_cell.angle_gamma   90.00
#
_symmetry.space_group_name_H-M   'P 1'
#
loop_
_entity.id
_entity.type
_entity.pdbx_description
1 polymer ?
#
loop_
_entity_poly.entity_id
_entity_poly.type
_entity_poly.pdbx_seq_one_letter_code
_entity_poly.pdbx_strand_id
1 'polypeptide(L)'
;MVDKAVKFMGLDLSLTSTGYSCDGDMDVIAVKKKGVERLGAIRDEVMLVCREHRPDVVLIEGYSFASRASQAHSIGELGGVIRLALYEDNYIFVEIPPTCRAKFATGRGNAAKTEVISAISARTGLVWEGKGADDMCDAWILEQMGRTHFGLSDQEWPKKNLEALENIDWSRAVGKFDD
;
A
#
# COMPACT_ATOMS: atom_id res chain seq x y z
N MET A 1 -13.78 18.39 21.14
CA MET A 1 -13.30 18.02 19.79
C MET A 1 -12.85 16.58 19.93
N VAL A 2 -13.43 15.66 19.17
CA VAL A 2 -12.92 14.28 19.13
C VAL A 2 -11.66 14.35 18.29
N ASP A 3 -10.51 13.99 18.86
CA ASP A 3 -9.28 13.76 18.08
C ASP A 3 -9.65 12.74 16.99
N LYS A 4 -9.77 13.20 15.75
CA LYS A 4 -10.03 12.30 14.65
C LYS A 4 -8.72 11.58 14.38
N ALA A 5 -8.64 10.32 14.80
CA ALA A 5 -7.50 9.46 14.51
C ALA A 5 -7.22 9.48 13.01
N VAL A 6 -5.95 9.69 12.64
CA VAL A 6 -5.52 9.77 11.25
C VAL A 6 -5.66 8.41 10.59
N LYS A 7 -6.27 8.40 9.40
CA LYS A 7 -6.54 7.20 8.62
C LYS A 7 -5.52 7.00 7.51
N PHE A 8 -4.98 5.79 7.43
CA PHE A 8 -4.04 5.39 6.40
C PHE A 8 -4.70 4.36 5.49
N MET A 9 -4.40 4.45 4.19
CA MET A 9 -4.75 3.41 3.23
C MET A 9 -3.49 2.89 2.55
N GLY A 10 -3.27 1.58 2.58
CA GLY A 10 -2.23 0.94 1.77
C GLY A 10 -2.80 0.51 0.42
N LEU A 11 -2.04 0.70 -0.66
CA LEU A 11 -2.36 0.27 -2.01
C LEU A 11 -1.19 -0.51 -2.63
N ASP A 12 -1.42 -1.80 -2.89
CA ASP A 12 -0.49 -2.67 -3.61
C ASP A 12 -0.94 -2.79 -5.09
N LEU A 13 -0.34 -1.98 -5.96
CA LEU A 13 -0.81 -1.82 -7.34
C LEU A 13 -0.42 -3.01 -8.22
N SER A 14 -1.41 -3.55 -8.92
CA SER A 14 -1.22 -4.69 -9.84
C SER A 14 -2.28 -4.72 -10.92
N LEU A 15 -1.87 -5.06 -12.15
CA LEU A 15 -2.76 -5.15 -13.31
C LEU A 15 -3.81 -6.27 -13.20
N THR A 16 -3.66 -7.22 -12.28
CA THR A 16 -4.56 -8.38 -12.18
C THR A 16 -5.23 -8.53 -10.83
N SER A 17 -4.71 -7.88 -9.80
CA SER A 17 -5.16 -8.02 -8.41
C SER A 17 -4.52 -6.89 -7.58
N THR A 18 -5.13 -5.70 -7.60
CA THR A 18 -4.65 -4.56 -6.79
C THR A 18 -5.18 -4.70 -5.38
N GLY A 19 -4.32 -4.83 -4.37
CA GLY A 19 -4.75 -4.91 -2.97
C GLY A 19 -5.01 -3.53 -2.36
N TYR A 20 -5.98 -3.44 -1.45
CA TYR A 20 -6.14 -2.29 -0.57
C TYR A 20 -6.31 -2.72 0.90
N SER A 21 -5.94 -1.83 1.81
CA SER A 21 -6.20 -1.95 3.25
C SER A 21 -6.43 -0.57 3.83
N CYS A 22 -7.51 -0.38 4.60
CA CYS A 22 -7.78 0.86 5.31
C CYS A 22 -8.69 0.61 6.53
N ASP A 23 -8.22 0.94 7.74
CA ASP A 23 -8.99 0.84 8.99
C ASP A 23 -9.62 -0.55 9.24
N GLY A 24 -8.90 -1.61 8.86
CA GLY A 24 -9.33 -3.00 9.05
C GLY A 24 -10.24 -3.55 7.94
N ASP A 25 -10.62 -2.74 6.96
CA ASP A 25 -11.19 -3.25 5.71
C ASP A 25 -10.09 -3.52 4.68
N MET A 26 -10.13 -4.70 4.07
CA MET A 26 -9.10 -5.22 3.17
C MET A 26 -9.74 -6.08 2.10
N ASP A 27 -9.42 -5.81 0.84
CA ASP A 27 -9.84 -6.66 -0.29
C ASP A 27 -8.90 -6.43 -1.49
N VAL A 28 -9.20 -7.12 -2.60
CA VAL A 28 -8.54 -6.95 -3.89
C VAL A 28 -9.48 -6.45 -4.97
N ILE A 29 -8.98 -5.52 -5.76
CA ILE A 29 -9.61 -5.00 -6.97
C ILE A 29 -9.11 -5.84 -8.15
N ALA A 30 -10.00 -6.65 -8.73
CA ALA A 30 -9.72 -7.47 -9.90
C ALA A 30 -10.73 -7.21 -11.03
N VAL A 31 -10.26 -6.62 -12.12
CA VAL A 31 -11.11 -6.28 -13.28
C VAL A 31 -10.89 -7.24 -14.45
N LYS A 32 -11.95 -7.55 -15.21
CA LYS A 32 -11.88 -8.42 -16.39
C LYS A 32 -11.37 -7.72 -17.66
N LYS A 33 -11.20 -6.40 -17.60
CA LYS A 33 -10.77 -5.52 -18.71
C LYS A 33 -9.31 -5.76 -19.10
N LYS A 34 -8.89 -5.25 -20.27
CA LYS A 34 -7.53 -5.39 -20.83
C LYS A 34 -7.04 -4.05 -21.41
N GLY A 35 -5.73 -3.93 -21.60
CA GLY A 35 -5.11 -2.73 -22.17
C GLY A 35 -5.46 -1.46 -21.39
N VAL A 36 -5.66 -0.35 -22.09
CA VAL A 36 -6.01 0.94 -21.47
C VAL A 36 -7.34 0.90 -20.70
N GLU A 37 -8.33 0.11 -21.14
CA GLU A 37 -9.61 -0.04 -20.41
C GLU A 37 -9.40 -0.63 -19.01
N ARG A 38 -8.40 -1.50 -18.85
CA ARG A 38 -8.03 -2.03 -17.53
C ARG A 38 -7.51 -0.95 -16.62
N LEU A 39 -6.67 -0.05 -17.12
CA LEU A 39 -6.11 1.04 -16.33
C LEU A 39 -7.22 1.96 -15.82
N GLY A 40 -8.15 2.35 -16.71
CA GLY A 40 -9.31 3.15 -16.33
C GLY A 40 -10.21 2.45 -15.31
N ALA A 41 -10.51 1.17 -15.52
CA ALA A 41 -11.35 0.41 -14.59
C ALA A 41 -10.70 0.26 -13.20
N ILE A 42 -9.40 -0.07 -13.12
CA ILE A 42 -8.71 -0.15 -11.82
C ILE A 42 -8.69 1.22 -11.14
N ARG A 43 -8.42 2.30 -11.88
CA ARG A 43 -8.46 3.66 -11.34
C ARG A 43 -9.82 3.98 -10.73
N ASP A 44 -10.90 3.72 -11.46
CA ASP A 44 -12.25 4.09 -11.01
C ASP A 44 -12.63 3.36 -9.72
N GLU A 45 -12.27 2.07 -9.60
CA GLU A 45 -12.45 1.26 -8.39
C GLU A 45 -11.57 1.74 -7.24
N VAL A 46 -10.28 2.02 -7.46
CA VAL A 46 -9.38 2.57 -6.42
C VAL A 46 -9.93 3.89 -5.89
N MET A 47 -10.37 4.79 -6.78
CA MET A 47 -10.92 6.07 -6.36
C MET A 47 -12.28 5.92 -5.66
N LEU A 48 -13.07 4.90 -5.98
CA LEU A 48 -14.29 4.57 -5.25
C LEU A 48 -13.95 4.19 -3.80
N VAL A 49 -13.02 3.25 -3.62
CA VAL A 49 -12.53 2.82 -2.31
C VAL A 49 -11.96 4.01 -1.52
N CYS A 50 -11.14 4.87 -2.14
CA CYS A 50 -10.65 6.07 -1.47
C CYS A 50 -11.78 6.99 -0.99
N ARG A 51 -12.85 7.19 -1.79
CA ARG A 51 -14.00 8.03 -1.40
C ARG A 51 -14.84 7.41 -0.27
N GLU A 52 -14.95 6.08 -0.23
CA GLU A 52 -15.69 5.35 0.79
C GLU A 52 -14.96 5.41 2.14
N HIS A 53 -13.66 5.13 2.16
CA HIS A 53 -12.87 5.13 3.40
C HIS A 53 -12.39 6.51 3.84
N ARG A 54 -12.22 7.44 2.91
CA ARG A 54 -11.68 8.80 3.12
C ARG A 54 -10.36 8.78 3.89
N PRO A 55 -9.32 8.08 3.38
CA PRO A 55 -8.03 8.07 4.04
C PRO A 55 -7.42 9.47 4.06
N ASP A 56 -6.70 9.75 5.14
CA ASP A 56 -5.97 11.00 5.29
C ASP A 56 -4.63 10.96 4.54
N VAL A 57 -4.03 9.77 4.43
CA VAL A 57 -2.79 9.49 3.69
C VAL A 57 -2.88 8.13 2.99
N VAL A 58 -2.52 8.08 1.71
CA VAL A 58 -2.44 6.84 0.91
C VAL A 58 -0.98 6.42 0.73
N LEU A 59 -0.67 5.16 1.02
CA LEU A 59 0.67 4.58 0.91
C LEU A 59 0.70 3.66 -0.29
N ILE A 60 1.55 3.98 -1.26
CA ILE A 60 1.61 3.27 -2.55
C ILE A 60 3.00 2.71 -2.74
N GLU A 61 3.12 1.42 -3.08
CA GLU A 61 4.41 0.87 -3.48
C GLU A 61 4.96 1.63 -4.71
N GLY A 62 6.25 1.97 -4.68
CA GLY A 62 6.98 2.57 -5.78
C GLY A 62 7.15 1.60 -6.94
N TYR A 63 7.56 2.11 -8.09
CA TYR A 63 7.71 1.31 -9.30
C TYR A 63 8.76 0.19 -9.14
N SER A 64 8.38 -1.05 -9.44
CA SER A 64 9.32 -2.18 -9.49
C SER A 64 9.95 -2.30 -10.88
N PHE A 65 11.16 -1.74 -11.01
CA PHE A 65 11.97 -1.83 -12.24
C PHE A 65 12.61 -3.21 -12.47
N ALA A 66 12.46 -4.15 -11.54
CA ALA A 66 13.00 -5.51 -11.64
C ALA A 66 12.14 -6.45 -12.53
N SER A 67 10.99 -5.97 -13.01
CA SER A 67 10.10 -6.76 -13.88
C SER A 67 10.63 -6.82 -15.33
N ARG A 68 10.29 -7.88 -16.07
CA ARG A 68 10.65 -8.02 -17.49
C ARG A 68 10.19 -6.78 -18.25
N ALA A 69 11.03 -6.24 -19.15
CA ALA A 69 10.86 -4.92 -19.78
C ALA A 69 9.44 -4.61 -20.29
N SER A 70 8.72 -5.58 -20.86
CA SER A 70 7.34 -5.38 -21.34
C SER A 70 6.29 -5.20 -20.24
N GLN A 71 6.45 -5.85 -19.08
CA GLN A 71 5.53 -5.70 -17.94
C GLN A 71 5.81 -4.41 -17.15
N ALA A 72 7.08 -3.98 -17.13
CA ALA A 72 7.50 -2.74 -16.48
C ALA A 72 6.77 -1.50 -17.04
N HIS A 73 6.53 -1.47 -18.36
CA HIS A 73 5.78 -0.38 -18.99
C HIS A 73 4.33 -0.35 -18.54
N SER A 74 3.61 -1.47 -18.60
CA SER A 74 2.17 -1.49 -18.25
C SER A 74 1.90 -1.27 -16.77
N ILE A 75 2.75 -1.76 -15.86
CA ILE A 75 2.63 -1.42 -14.43
C ILE A 75 3.01 0.04 -14.16
N GLY A 76 3.98 0.57 -14.91
CA GLY A 76 4.33 1.98 -14.90
C GLY A 76 3.17 2.88 -15.30
N GLU A 77 2.45 2.51 -16.37
CA GLU A 77 1.24 3.21 -16.82
C GLU A 77 0.14 3.18 -15.76
N LEU A 78 -0.11 2.02 -15.12
CA LEU A 78 -1.08 1.94 -14.03
C LEU A 78 -0.69 2.85 -12.87
N GLY A 79 0.56 2.78 -12.41
CA GLY A 79 1.04 3.62 -11.32
C GLY A 79 0.90 5.11 -11.62
N GLY A 80 1.20 5.53 -12.86
CA GLY A 80 1.02 6.91 -13.30
C GLY A 80 -0.44 7.36 -13.27
N VAL A 81 -1.35 6.51 -13.77
CA VAL A 81 -2.80 6.78 -13.78
C VAL A 81 -3.36 6.92 -12.36
N ILE A 82 -2.97 6.04 -11.44
CA ILE A 82 -3.43 6.10 -10.03
C ILE A 82 -2.89 7.34 -9.33
N ARG A 83 -1.59 7.63 -9.46
CA ARG A 83 -0.98 8.82 -8.82
C ARG A 83 -1.60 10.12 -9.32
N LEU A 84 -1.88 10.21 -10.62
CA LEU A 84 -2.55 11.37 -11.20
C LEU A 84 -3.98 11.51 -10.63
N ALA A 85 -4.76 10.43 -10.58
CA ALA A 85 -6.12 10.47 -10.05
C ALA A 85 -6.15 10.88 -8.57
N LEU A 86 -5.26 10.32 -7.74
CA LEU A 86 -5.12 10.71 -6.34
C LEU A 86 -4.77 12.19 -6.19
N TYR A 87 -3.85 12.70 -7.03
CA TYR A 87 -3.49 14.11 -7.05
C TYR A 87 -4.67 15.01 -7.46
N GLU A 88 -5.38 14.66 -8.53
CA GLU A 88 -6.53 15.42 -9.03
C GLU A 88 -7.68 15.50 -8.01
N ASP A 89 -7.87 14.44 -7.22
CA ASP A 89 -8.86 14.39 -6.12
C ASP A 89 -8.32 14.88 -4.76
N ASN A 90 -7.12 15.48 -4.72
CA ASN A 90 -6.48 16.05 -3.52
C ASN A 90 -6.17 15.03 -2.40
N TYR A 91 -5.92 13.77 -2.75
CA TYR A 91 -5.38 12.80 -1.79
C TYR A 91 -3.89 13.00 -1.60
N ILE A 92 -3.47 13.04 -0.33
CA ILE A 92 -2.06 12.95 0.03
C ILE A 92 -1.61 11.51 -0.16
N PHE A 93 -0.52 11.30 -0.87
CA PHE A 93 0.09 9.98 -0.98
C PHE A 93 1.60 10.00 -0.75
N VAL A 94 2.08 8.91 -0.17
CA VAL A 94 3.49 8.61 0.10
C VAL A 94 3.92 7.43 -0.76
N GLU A 95 5.05 7.59 -1.43
CA GLU A 95 5.64 6.51 -2.23
C GLU A 95 6.58 5.67 -1.36
N ILE A 96 6.33 4.37 -1.31
CA ILE A 96 7.12 3.43 -0.53
C ILE A 96 8.15 2.77 -1.46
N PRO A 97 9.46 2.96 -1.28
CA PRO A 97 10.45 2.39 -2.17
C PRO A 97 10.32 0.86 -2.30
N PRO A 98 10.64 0.30 -3.48
CA PRO A 98 10.66 -1.15 -3.67
C PRO A 98 11.54 -1.79 -2.60
N THR A 99 11.13 -2.94 -2.06
CA THR A 99 11.76 -3.68 -0.95
C THR A 99 11.46 -3.19 0.48
N CYS A 100 11.04 -1.94 0.69
CA CYS A 100 10.73 -1.46 2.05
C CYS A 100 9.57 -2.22 2.69
N ARG A 101 8.52 -2.54 1.93
CA ARG A 101 7.39 -3.35 2.38
C ARG A 101 7.84 -4.71 2.92
N ALA A 102 8.62 -5.45 2.14
CA ALA A 102 9.15 -6.76 2.55
C ALA A 102 10.12 -6.64 3.75
N LYS A 103 10.98 -5.59 3.77
CA LYS A 103 11.88 -5.33 4.90
C LYS A 103 11.09 -5.02 6.18
N PHE A 104 10.01 -4.26 6.08
CA PHE A 104 9.16 -3.94 7.20
C PHE A 104 8.48 -5.20 7.76
N ALA A 105 7.98 -6.10 6.90
CA ALA A 105 7.36 -7.34 7.34
C ALA A 105 8.38 -8.34 7.95
N THR A 106 9.55 -8.51 7.32
CA THR A 106 10.43 -9.66 7.58
C THR A 106 11.82 -9.31 8.11
N GLY A 107 12.18 -8.02 8.13
CA GLY A 107 13.53 -7.55 8.41
C GLY A 107 14.52 -7.71 7.24
N ARG A 108 14.07 -8.14 6.05
CA ARG A 108 14.88 -8.24 4.82
C ARG A 108 14.07 -7.80 3.59
N GLY A 109 14.70 -7.04 2.69
CA GLY A 109 14.00 -6.46 1.52
C GLY A 109 13.73 -7.43 0.36
N ASN A 110 14.38 -8.59 0.34
CA ASN A 110 14.28 -9.58 -0.74
C ASN A 110 13.51 -10.85 -0.34
N ALA A 111 12.65 -10.77 0.66
CA ALA A 111 11.82 -11.88 1.10
C ALA A 111 10.79 -12.25 0.04
N ALA A 112 10.51 -13.55 -0.13
CA ALA A 112 9.45 -14.03 -1.00
C ALA A 112 8.06 -13.69 -0.42
N LYS A 113 7.04 -13.60 -1.28
CA LYS A 113 5.65 -13.31 -0.87
C LYS A 113 5.15 -14.26 0.23
N THR A 114 5.50 -15.55 0.16
CA THR A 114 5.14 -16.54 1.19
C THR A 114 5.84 -16.31 2.53
N GLU A 115 7.11 -15.86 2.51
CA GLU A 115 7.83 -15.48 3.74
C GLU A 115 7.20 -14.23 4.38
N VAL A 116 6.75 -13.27 3.56
CA VAL A 116 6.05 -12.07 4.01
C VAL A 116 4.74 -12.44 4.72
N ILE A 117 3.87 -13.21 4.06
CA ILE A 117 2.61 -13.69 4.67
C ILE A 117 2.88 -14.44 5.97
N SER A 118 3.84 -15.37 5.97
CA SER A 118 4.15 -16.17 7.15
C SER A 118 4.62 -15.30 8.32
N ALA A 119 5.47 -14.29 8.06
CA ALA A 119 5.94 -13.37 9.08
C ALA A 119 4.81 -12.50 9.66
N ILE A 120 3.92 -12.00 8.81
CA ILE A 120 2.76 -11.19 9.25
C ILE A 120 1.76 -12.05 10.03
N SER A 121 1.41 -13.23 9.55
CA SER A 121 0.53 -14.16 10.27
C SER A 121 1.09 -14.55 11.64
N ALA A 122 2.39 -14.86 11.72
CA ALA A 122 3.03 -15.19 13.00
C ALA A 122 3.02 -14.02 13.98
N ARG A 123 3.09 -12.77 13.49
CA ARG A 123 3.07 -11.56 14.31
C ARG A 123 1.67 -11.20 14.80
N THR A 124 0.68 -11.28 13.92
CA THR A 124 -0.64 -10.68 14.13
C THR A 124 -1.72 -11.69 14.48
N GLY A 125 -1.50 -12.97 14.18
CA GLY A 125 -2.55 -13.99 14.20
C GLY A 125 -3.53 -13.90 13.03
N LEU A 126 -3.37 -12.94 12.10
CA LEU A 126 -4.21 -12.83 10.91
C LEU A 126 -3.94 -14.00 9.96
N VAL A 127 -5.01 -14.52 9.39
CA VAL A 127 -4.99 -15.60 8.40
C VAL A 127 -5.35 -15.01 7.04
N TRP A 128 -4.45 -15.18 6.07
CA TRP A 128 -4.60 -14.65 4.72
C TRP A 128 -5.00 -15.78 3.78
N GLU A 129 -6.25 -15.77 3.32
CA GLU A 129 -6.82 -16.82 2.48
C GLU A 129 -7.54 -16.24 1.27
N GLY A 130 -7.76 -17.11 0.27
CA GLY A 130 -8.45 -16.73 -0.96
C GLY A 130 -7.52 -16.18 -2.05
N LYS A 131 -8.15 -15.78 -3.15
CA LYS A 131 -7.44 -15.24 -4.32
C LYS A 131 -7.03 -13.80 -4.02
N GLY A 132 -5.74 -13.50 -4.16
CA GLY A 132 -5.19 -12.17 -3.86
C GLY A 132 -4.78 -11.97 -2.41
N ALA A 133 -4.70 -13.04 -1.61
CA ALA A 133 -4.28 -13.01 -0.22
C ALA A 133 -2.90 -12.35 0.01
N ASP A 134 -1.97 -12.56 -0.91
CA ASP A 134 -0.68 -11.90 -0.92
C ASP A 134 -0.78 -10.41 -1.17
N ASP A 135 -1.60 -9.98 -2.14
CA ASP A 135 -1.79 -8.58 -2.48
C ASP A 135 -2.54 -7.82 -1.35
N MET A 136 -3.52 -8.46 -0.68
CA MET A 136 -4.15 -7.92 0.54
C MET A 136 -3.15 -7.75 1.69
N CYS A 137 -2.32 -8.77 1.92
CA CYS A 137 -1.28 -8.71 2.96
C CYS A 137 -0.28 -7.60 2.66
N ASP A 138 0.15 -7.47 1.41
CA ASP A 138 1.06 -6.42 0.96
C ASP A 138 0.44 -5.02 1.15
N ALA A 139 -0.85 -4.83 0.82
CA ALA A 139 -1.56 -3.58 1.09
C ALA A 139 -1.70 -3.27 2.58
N TRP A 140 -2.02 -4.27 3.41
CA TRP A 140 -2.07 -4.11 4.86
C TRP A 140 -0.72 -3.70 5.45
N ILE A 141 0.37 -4.31 4.97
CA ILE A 141 1.73 -3.91 5.38
C ILE A 141 1.98 -2.44 5.07
N LEU A 142 1.59 -1.97 3.88
CA LEU A 142 1.74 -0.55 3.52
C LEU A 142 0.96 0.34 4.50
N GLU A 143 -0.29 0.03 4.82
CA GLU A 143 -1.05 0.76 5.85
C GLU A 143 -0.31 0.79 7.20
N GLN A 144 0.20 -0.36 7.66
CA GLN A 144 0.91 -0.46 8.93
C GLN A 144 2.22 0.31 8.95
N MET A 145 2.91 0.47 7.81
CA MET A 145 4.10 1.32 7.73
C MET A 145 3.76 2.77 8.07
N GLY A 146 2.63 3.28 7.57
CA GLY A 146 2.12 4.62 7.89
C GLY A 146 1.75 4.73 9.37
N ARG A 147 0.92 3.82 9.87
CA ARG A 147 0.55 3.78 11.29
C ARG A 147 1.77 3.75 12.21
N THR A 148 2.78 2.95 11.86
CA THR A 148 4.02 2.83 12.64
C THR A 148 4.84 4.10 12.61
N HIS A 149 5.01 4.74 11.44
CA HIS A 149 5.74 5.99 11.33
C HIS A 149 5.14 7.10 12.20
N PHE A 150 3.81 7.16 12.27
CA PHE A 150 3.08 8.17 13.06
C PHE A 150 2.79 7.75 14.51
N GLY A 151 3.36 6.64 15.00
CA GLY A 151 3.19 6.21 16.39
C GLY A 151 1.79 5.67 16.73
N LEU A 152 1.04 5.24 15.71
CA LEU A 152 -0.33 4.71 15.79
C LEU A 152 -0.38 3.18 15.58
N SER A 153 0.77 2.49 15.61
CA SER A 153 0.83 1.04 15.47
C SER A 153 0.39 0.35 16.75
N ASP A 154 -0.52 -0.62 16.61
CA ASP A 154 -0.93 -1.53 17.68
C ASP A 154 0.06 -2.70 17.87
N GLN A 155 1.11 -2.73 17.04
CA GLN A 155 2.14 -3.78 17.01
C GLN A 155 3.51 -3.20 17.34
N GLU A 156 4.28 -3.91 18.16
CA GLU A 156 5.70 -3.63 18.35
C GLU A 156 6.52 -4.27 17.23
N TRP A 157 7.35 -3.46 16.57
CA TRP A 157 8.22 -3.91 15.48
C TRP A 157 9.68 -3.96 15.93
N PRO A 158 10.43 -5.04 15.60
CA PRO A 158 11.85 -5.09 15.85
C PRO A 158 12.57 -3.92 15.17
N LYS A 159 13.65 -3.42 15.79
CA LYS A 159 14.44 -2.30 15.25
C LYS A 159 14.82 -2.49 13.77
N LYS A 160 15.22 -3.71 13.41
CA LYS A 160 15.59 -4.06 12.02
C LYS A 160 14.45 -3.87 11.01
N ASN A 161 13.20 -4.09 11.43
CA ASN A 161 12.02 -3.88 10.60
C ASN A 161 11.73 -2.38 10.45
N LEU A 162 11.88 -1.62 11.55
CA LEU A 162 11.68 -0.17 11.57
C LEU A 162 12.66 0.59 10.66
N GLU A 163 13.87 0.07 10.43
CA GLU A 163 14.82 0.63 9.44
C GLU A 163 14.25 0.70 8.01
N ALA A 164 13.14 0.02 7.72
CA ALA A 164 12.44 0.15 6.43
C ALA A 164 11.79 1.52 6.23
N LEU A 165 11.54 2.26 7.31
CA LEU A 165 10.84 3.56 7.30
C LEU A 165 11.78 4.76 7.13
N GLU A 166 13.08 4.58 7.37
CA GLU A 166 14.07 5.67 7.48
C GLU A 166 14.29 6.42 6.16
N ASN A 167 14.21 5.74 5.02
CA ASN A 167 14.51 6.31 3.70
C ASN A 167 13.24 6.66 2.90
N ILE A 168 12.10 6.78 3.59
CA ILE A 168 10.83 7.13 2.97
C ILE A 168 10.63 8.64 3.12
N ASP A 169 10.23 9.31 2.05
CA ASP A 169 9.88 10.72 2.09
C ASP A 169 8.45 10.91 2.64
N TRP A 170 8.37 11.28 3.91
CA TRP A 170 7.11 11.53 4.61
C TRP A 170 6.65 13.00 4.55
N SER A 171 7.38 13.89 3.88
CA SER A 171 7.14 15.34 3.91
C SER A 171 5.71 15.72 3.52
N ARG A 172 5.12 15.01 2.56
CA ARG A 172 3.74 15.21 2.11
C ARG A 172 2.69 14.82 3.13
N ALA A 173 3.00 13.88 4.01
CA ALA A 173 2.09 13.42 5.06
C ALA A 173 2.20 14.30 6.31
N VAL A 174 3.40 14.73 6.69
CA VAL A 174 3.64 15.52 7.92
C VAL A 174 2.89 16.86 7.93
N GLY A 175 2.76 17.54 6.80
CA GLY A 175 2.08 18.85 6.71
C GLY A 175 0.59 18.87 7.12
N LYS A 176 -0.02 17.70 7.35
CA LYS A 176 -1.40 17.59 7.88
C LYS A 176 -1.46 17.55 9.41
N PHE A 177 -0.34 17.27 10.08
CA PHE A 177 -0.26 17.07 11.52
C PHE A 177 0.22 18.32 12.27
N ASP A 178 0.66 19.36 11.54
CA ASP A 178 1.20 20.61 12.08
C ASP A 178 0.17 21.77 12.11
N ASP A 179 -1.08 21.55 11.66
CA ASP A 179 -2.19 22.52 11.67
C ASP A 179 -3.29 22.17 12.68
#